data_AF-A0ABD0QQN8-F1
#
_entry.id   AF-A0ABD0QQN8-F1
#
_cell.length_a   1.000
_cell.length_b   1.000
_cell.length_c   1.000
_cell.angle_alpha   90.00
_cell.angle_beta   90.00
_cell.angle_gamma   90.00
#
_symmetry.space_group_name_H-M   'P 1'
#
loop_
_entity.id
_entity.type
_entity.pdbx_description
1 polymer ?
#
loop_
_entity_poly.entity_id
_entity_poly.type
_entity_poly.pdbx_seq_one_letter_code
_entity_poly.pdbx_strand_id
1 'polypeptide(L)'
;EASVNTTGASEWWDISIADCRKSCSVLPMVIFNDKVSPPSLGFLAGYGIMGLYVSVVLVIGKFVRGFFSEISHSIMFEELPCVDRILKLCMDIFLVRETGELELEEELYSKLIFLYRSPETMI
;
A
#
# COMPACT_ATOMS: atom_id res chain seq x y z
N GLU A 1 24.50 -40.69 -80.32
CA GLU A 1 24.15 -40.69 -78.88
C GLU A 1 25.37 -40.30 -78.08
N ALA A 2 25.28 -39.25 -77.26
CA ALA A 2 26.19 -39.01 -76.14
C ALA A 2 25.43 -38.14 -75.14
N SER A 3 24.92 -38.79 -74.09
CA SER A 3 24.24 -38.19 -72.96
C SER A 3 25.23 -37.35 -72.13
N VAL A 4 25.05 -36.03 -72.11
CA VAL A 4 25.71 -35.16 -71.12
C VAL A 4 24.99 -35.40 -69.79
N ASN A 5 25.61 -36.23 -68.94
CA ASN A 5 25.16 -36.53 -67.59
C ASN A 5 25.23 -35.26 -66.73
N THR A 6 24.07 -34.68 -66.40
CA THR A 6 23.93 -33.61 -65.41
C THR A 6 23.98 -34.20 -64.00
N THR A 7 25.11 -34.76 -63.59
CA THR A 7 25.37 -35.01 -62.16
C THR A 7 25.93 -33.73 -61.57
N GLY A 8 25.06 -32.79 -61.20
CA GLY A 8 25.46 -31.57 -60.50
C GLY A 8 26.16 -31.95 -59.19
N ALA A 9 27.46 -31.69 -59.10
CA ALA A 9 28.23 -31.95 -57.90
C ALA A 9 27.83 -30.95 -56.81
N SER A 10 27.74 -31.41 -55.56
CA SER A 10 27.48 -30.53 -54.43
C SER A 10 28.72 -29.69 -54.14
N GLU A 11 28.56 -28.36 -54.16
CA GLU A 11 29.61 -27.40 -53.84
C GLU A 11 29.30 -26.70 -52.50
N TRP A 12 30.32 -26.50 -51.65
CA TRP A 12 30.21 -25.75 -50.39
C TRP A 12 31.49 -24.97 -50.11
N TRP A 13 31.37 -23.97 -49.23
CA TRP A 13 32.49 -23.14 -48.81
C TRP A 13 33.14 -23.70 -47.54
N ASP A 14 34.47 -23.74 -47.54
CA ASP A 14 35.28 -24.09 -46.37
C ASP A 14 36.10 -22.87 -45.95
N ILE A 15 36.12 -22.57 -44.64
CA ILE A 15 36.71 -21.36 -44.08
C ILE A 15 37.69 -21.77 -42.99
N SER A 16 38.92 -21.26 -43.09
CA SER A 16 39.99 -21.52 -42.13
C SER A 16 40.75 -20.24 -41.77
N ILE A 17 41.42 -20.26 -40.63
CA ILE A 17 42.27 -19.16 -40.17
C ILE A 17 43.64 -19.29 -40.84
N ALA A 18 44.12 -18.22 -41.49
CA ALA A 18 45.37 -18.22 -42.25
C ALA A 18 46.59 -18.66 -41.40
N ASP A 19 46.68 -18.22 -40.14
CA ASP A 19 47.77 -18.55 -39.20
C ASP A 19 47.38 -19.63 -38.17
N CYS A 20 46.72 -20.70 -38.62
CA CYS A 20 46.33 -21.81 -37.75
C CYS A 20 47.53 -22.68 -37.33
N ARG A 21 47.87 -22.71 -36.03
CA ARG A 21 48.95 -23.56 -35.48
C ARG A 21 48.48 -24.96 -35.02
N LYS A 22 47.21 -25.14 -34.62
CA LYS A 22 46.62 -26.41 -34.18
C LYS A 22 45.10 -26.42 -34.46
N SER A 23 44.57 -27.55 -34.95
CA SER A 23 43.13 -27.81 -35.22
C SER A 23 42.43 -26.74 -36.08
N CYS A 24 42.73 -26.72 -37.39
CA CYS A 24 42.24 -25.71 -38.35
C CYS A 24 40.80 -25.90 -38.80
N SER A 25 40.12 -26.94 -38.30
CA SER A 25 38.68 -27.17 -38.46
C SER A 25 37.84 -26.45 -37.40
N VAL A 26 38.46 -25.83 -36.38
CA VAL A 26 37.76 -25.11 -35.31
C VAL A 26 38.11 -23.63 -35.36
N LEU A 27 37.09 -22.79 -35.49
CA LEU A 27 37.23 -21.33 -35.43
C LEU A 27 37.01 -20.85 -33.98
N PRO A 28 38.07 -20.49 -33.22
CA PRO A 28 37.91 -19.94 -31.88
C PRO A 28 37.19 -18.59 -31.94
N MET A 29 36.04 -18.52 -31.29
CA MET A 29 35.27 -17.29 -31.11
C MET A 29 35.25 -16.94 -29.63
N VAL A 30 35.71 -15.73 -29.30
CA VAL A 30 35.62 -15.18 -27.94
C VAL A 30 34.44 -14.22 -27.90
N ILE A 31 33.43 -14.53 -27.08
CA ILE A 31 32.23 -13.71 -26.91
C ILE A 31 32.23 -13.13 -25.49
N PHE A 32 32.13 -11.81 -25.39
CA PHE A 32 31.81 -11.12 -24.14
C PHE A 32 30.31 -10.86 -24.12
N ASN A 33 29.60 -11.52 -23.22
CA ASN A 33 28.16 -11.36 -23.08
C ASN A 33 27.87 -10.63 -21.77
N ASP A 34 27.31 -9.43 -21.90
CA ASP A 34 26.91 -8.63 -20.75
C ASP A 34 25.61 -9.15 -20.15
N LYS A 35 25.54 -9.14 -18.82
CA LYS A 35 24.32 -9.50 -18.11
C LYS A 35 23.28 -8.40 -18.28
N VAL A 36 22.11 -8.77 -18.76
CA VAL A 36 20.94 -7.88 -18.81
C VAL A 36 19.97 -8.20 -17.66
N SER A 37 19.44 -7.16 -17.02
CA SER A 37 18.43 -7.31 -15.98
C SER A 37 17.05 -7.60 -16.60
N PRO A 38 16.23 -8.46 -15.98
CA PRO A 38 14.88 -8.72 -16.48
C PRO A 38 14.03 -7.45 -16.51
N PRO A 39 13.17 -7.26 -17.53
CA PRO A 39 12.40 -6.03 -17.74
C PRO A 39 11.41 -5.71 -16.60
N SER A 40 11.06 -6.71 -15.79
CA SER A 40 10.20 -6.56 -14.60
C SER A 40 10.82 -5.69 -13.50
N LEU A 41 12.14 -5.59 -13.43
CA LEU A 41 12.84 -4.88 -12.34
C LEU A 41 12.98 -3.37 -12.62
N GLY A 42 12.85 -2.95 -13.88
CA GLY A 42 12.93 -1.55 -14.29
C GLY A 42 11.74 -0.70 -13.81
N PHE A 43 10.55 -1.29 -13.67
CA PHE A 43 9.37 -0.59 -13.18
C PHE A 43 9.51 -0.15 -11.70
N LEU A 44 10.14 -1.00 -10.87
CA LEU A 44 10.36 -0.72 -9.45
C LEU A 44 11.49 0.30 -9.23
N ALA A 45 12.57 0.21 -10.01
CA ALA A 45 13.79 0.98 -9.81
C ALA A 45 13.66 2.48 -10.15
N GLY A 46 12.69 2.87 -10.98
CA GLY A 46 12.48 4.27 -11.38
C GLY A 46 11.42 4.99 -10.54
N TYR A 47 10.16 4.83 -10.94
CA TYR A 47 9.03 5.59 -10.37
C TYR A 47 8.31 4.87 -9.23
N GLY A 48 8.48 3.54 -9.09
CA GLY A 48 7.80 2.73 -8.08
C GLY A 48 8.20 3.07 -6.64
N ILE A 49 9.51 3.14 -6.37
CA ILE A 49 10.03 3.51 -5.04
C ILE A 49 9.66 4.94 -4.65
N MET A 50 9.73 5.88 -5.60
CA MET A 50 9.33 7.26 -5.36
C MET A 50 7.83 7.38 -5.08
N GLY A 51 6.99 6.65 -5.82
CA GLY A 51 5.56 6.58 -5.58
C GLY A 51 5.20 5.98 -4.22
N LEU A 52 5.89 4.90 -3.82
CA LEU A 52 5.73 4.27 -2.51
C LEU A 52 6.17 5.19 -1.38
N TYR A 53 7.27 5.93 -1.56
CA TYR A 53 7.71 6.92 -0.58
C TYR A 53 6.65 8.02 -0.39
N VAL A 54 6.19 8.62 -1.48
CA VAL A 54 5.18 9.69 -1.42
C VAL A 54 3.88 9.18 -0.81
N SER A 55 3.42 7.98 -1.16
CA SER A 55 2.16 7.44 -0.62
C SER A 55 2.24 7.20 0.89
N VAL A 56 3.32 6.58 1.39
CA VAL A 56 3.51 6.35 2.82
C VAL A 56 3.62 7.67 3.58
N VAL A 57 4.39 8.62 3.07
CA VAL A 57 4.54 9.94 3.70
C VAL A 57 3.22 10.69 3.76
N LEU A 58 2.41 10.66 2.70
CA LEU A 58 1.08 11.28 2.68
C LEU A 58 0.10 10.61 3.66
N VAL A 59 0.12 9.28 3.76
CA VAL A 59 -0.72 8.55 4.72
C VAL A 59 -0.35 8.92 6.15
N ILE A 60 0.94 8.90 6.49
CA ILE A 60 1.41 9.29 7.82
C ILE A 60 1.10 10.77 8.08
N GLY A 61 1.32 11.66 7.11
CA GLY A 61 1.00 13.08 7.24
C GLY A 61 -0.49 13.33 7.48
N LYS A 62 -1.38 12.61 6.77
CA LYS A 62 -2.83 12.68 6.97
C LYS A 62 -3.23 12.11 8.34
N PHE A 63 -2.60 11.03 8.78
CA PHE A 63 -2.84 10.43 10.09
C PHE A 63 -2.46 11.39 11.22
N VAL A 64 -1.23 11.92 11.20
CA VAL A 64 -0.75 12.91 12.17
C VAL A 64 -1.64 14.16 12.16
N ARG A 65 -2.03 14.67 10.99
CA ARG A 65 -2.95 15.81 10.88
C ARG A 65 -4.31 15.52 11.51
N GLY A 66 -4.81 14.29 11.43
CA GLY A 66 -6.06 13.86 12.07
C GLY A 66 -6.06 14.12 13.58
N PHE A 67 -4.99 13.71 14.28
CA PHE A 67 -4.86 13.92 15.73
C PHE A 67 -4.94 15.37 16.16
N PHE A 68 -4.49 16.32 15.34
CA PHE A 68 -4.54 17.75 15.67
C PHE A 68 -5.79 18.45 15.14
N SER A 69 -6.29 18.02 13.99
CA SER A 69 -7.45 18.64 13.34
C SER A 69 -8.78 18.20 13.93
N GLU A 70 -8.83 17.05 14.60
CA GLU A 70 -10.06 16.52 15.19
C GLU A 70 -10.30 17.04 16.63
N ILE A 71 -9.27 17.65 17.24
CA ILE A 71 -9.34 18.19 18.61
C ILE A 71 -10.46 19.25 18.72
N SER A 72 -10.67 20.08 17.69
CA SER A 72 -11.70 21.14 17.75
C SER A 72 -13.13 20.63 17.92
N HIS A 73 -13.42 19.42 17.41
CA HIS A 73 -14.75 18.82 17.57
C HIS A 73 -14.93 18.16 18.93
N SER A 74 -13.84 17.75 19.60
CA SER A 74 -13.90 17.13 20.92
C SER A 74 -13.83 18.14 22.07
N ILE A 75 -13.43 19.41 21.84
CA ILE A 75 -13.37 20.47 22.88
C ILE A 75 -14.65 20.53 23.71
N MET A 76 -15.81 20.48 23.04
CA MET A 76 -17.14 20.55 23.66
C MET A 76 -17.41 19.40 24.65
N PHE A 77 -16.68 18.29 24.53
CA PHE A 77 -16.84 17.08 25.36
C PHE A 77 -15.66 16.85 26.31
N GLU A 78 -14.48 17.40 26.02
CA GLU A 78 -13.26 17.24 26.84
C GLU A 78 -13.11 18.35 27.89
N GLU A 79 -13.50 19.60 27.58
CA GLU A 79 -13.26 20.78 28.43
C GLU A 79 -14.49 21.16 29.29
N LEU A 80 -15.00 20.22 30.10
CA LEU A 80 -16.17 20.42 30.95
C LEU A 80 -15.79 20.88 32.36
N PRO A 81 -16.34 22.01 32.87
CA PRO A 81 -15.95 22.56 34.18
C PRO A 81 -16.41 21.71 35.38
N CYS A 82 -17.53 20.97 35.28
CA CYS A 82 -18.09 20.14 36.35
C CYS A 82 -18.78 18.86 35.83
N VAL A 83 -18.04 17.75 35.73
CA VAL A 83 -18.55 16.47 35.20
C VAL A 83 -19.44 15.68 36.17
N ASP A 84 -19.50 16.07 37.45
CA ASP A 84 -20.19 15.32 38.52
C ASP A 84 -21.68 15.10 38.24
N ARG A 85 -22.36 16.06 37.60
CA ARG A 85 -23.81 15.96 37.32
C ARG A 85 -24.10 14.93 36.24
N ILE A 86 -23.26 14.87 35.20
CA ILE A 86 -23.37 13.88 34.12
C ILE A 86 -22.98 12.51 34.66
N LEU A 87 -21.91 12.43 35.47
CA LEU A 87 -21.51 11.19 36.12
C LEU A 87 -22.63 10.63 37.00
N LYS A 88 -23.27 11.48 37.81
CA LYS A 88 -24.41 11.09 38.63
C LYS A 88 -25.58 10.57 37.78
N LEU A 89 -25.91 11.25 36.69
CA LEU A 89 -26.95 10.81 35.75
C LEU A 89 -26.62 9.42 35.16
N CYS A 90 -25.37 9.18 34.76
CA CYS A 90 -24.93 7.87 34.27
C CYS A 90 -25.04 6.77 35.35
N MET A 91 -24.72 7.10 36.60
CA MET A 91 -24.87 6.18 37.74
C MET A 91 -26.34 5.89 38.06
N ASP A 92 -27.21 6.90 37.98
CA ASP A 92 -28.65 6.73 38.18
C ASP A 92 -29.25 5.82 37.09
N ILE A 93 -28.86 5.99 35.82
CA ILE A 93 -29.24 5.09 34.72
C ILE A 93 -28.77 3.65 35.00
N PHE A 94 -27.53 3.48 35.47
CA PHE A 94 -26.99 2.17 35.80
C PHE A 94 -27.80 1.50 36.92
N LEU A 95 -28.12 2.24 37.99
CA LEU A 95 -28.92 1.74 39.11
C LEU A 95 -30.32 1.33 38.66
N VAL A 96 -30.98 2.13 37.83
CA VAL A 96 -32.34 1.88 37.36
C VAL A 96 -32.41 0.67 36.41
N ARG A 97 -31.35 0.44 35.64
CA ARG A 97 -31.17 -0.79 34.88
C ARG A 97 -31.02 -2.01 35.78
N GLU A 98 -30.34 -1.90 36.93
CA GLU A 98 -30.24 -2.99 37.91
C GLU A 98 -31.56 -3.27 38.64
N THR A 99 -32.39 -2.25 38.88
CA THR A 99 -33.72 -2.43 39.51
C THR A 99 -34.79 -2.92 38.53
N GLY A 100 -34.55 -2.80 37.22
CA GLY A 100 -35.45 -3.26 36.16
C GLY A 100 -36.61 -2.30 35.85
N GLU A 101 -36.53 -1.04 36.28
CA GLU A 101 -37.52 0.00 36.01
C GLU A 101 -37.27 0.67 34.64
N LEU A 102 -37.66 0.00 33.56
CA LEU A 102 -37.32 0.40 32.18
C LEU A 102 -37.93 1.73 31.72
N GLU A 103 -39.12 2.10 32.21
CA GLU A 103 -39.73 3.40 31.87
C GLU A 103 -38.89 4.58 32.40
N LEU A 104 -38.36 4.43 33.62
CA LEU A 104 -37.51 5.44 34.23
C LEU A 104 -36.11 5.46 33.59
N GLU A 105 -35.60 4.30 33.14
CA GLU A 105 -34.37 4.22 32.35
C GLU A 105 -34.50 5.05 31.06
N GLU A 106 -35.61 4.89 30.33
CA GLU A 106 -35.86 5.60 29.08
C GLU A 106 -35.93 7.12 29.30
N GLU A 107 -36.59 7.57 30.37
CA GLU A 107 -36.67 8.99 30.72
C GLU A 107 -35.27 9.57 31.03
N LEU A 108 -34.48 8.89 31.86
CA LEU A 108 -33.12 9.33 32.19
C LEU A 108 -32.17 9.31 30.98
N TYR A 109 -32.31 8.31 30.10
CA TYR A 109 -31.51 8.20 28.87
C TYR A 109 -31.86 9.29 27.87
N SER A 110 -33.16 9.64 27.74
CA SER A 110 -33.60 10.76 26.89
C SER A 110 -32.99 12.10 27.33
N LYS A 111 -32.86 12.30 28.64
CA LYS A 111 -32.24 13.48 29.24
C LYS A 111 -30.75 13.56 28.93
N LEU A 112 -30.05 12.42 28.96
CA LEU A 112 -28.64 12.33 28.57
C LEU A 112 -28.44 12.71 27.10
N ILE A 113 -29.25 12.16 26.19
CA ILE A 113 -29.20 12.50 24.76
C ILE A 113 -29.45 13.98 24.53
N PHE A 114 -30.44 14.56 25.22
CA PHE A 114 -30.76 15.97 25.10
C PHE A 114 -29.57 16.86 25.50
N LEU A 115 -28.91 16.55 26.62
CA LEU A 115 -27.69 17.23 27.06
C LEU A 115 -26.56 17.19 26.02
N TYR A 116 -26.29 16.02 25.42
CA TYR A 116 -25.26 15.89 24.39
C TYR A 116 -25.64 16.54 23.04
N ARG A 117 -26.93 16.82 22.82
CA ARG A 117 -27.42 17.50 21.61
C ARG A 117 -27.41 19.03 21.73
N SER A 118 -27.45 19.59 22.94
CA SER A 118 -27.45 21.03 23.19
C SER A 118 -26.29 21.43 24.11
N PRO A 119 -25.14 21.88 23.56
CA PRO A 119 -24.00 22.30 24.38
C PRO A 119 -24.28 23.54 25.23
N GLU A 120 -25.27 24.35 24.85
CA GLU A 120 -25.75 25.48 25.64
C GLU A 120 -26.35 25.03 26.99
N THR A 121 -26.86 23.80 27.07
CA THR A 121 -27.39 23.21 28.31
C THR A 121 -26.34 22.43 29.12
N MET A 122 -25.13 22.29 28.56
CA MET A 122 -24.00 21.55 29.14
C MET A 122 -23.05 22.46 29.95
N ILE A 123 -23.03 23.76 29.63
CA ILE A 123 -22.33 24.84 30.36
C ILE A 123 -23.12 25.23 31.61
#